data_AF-A0A2V2GS54-F1
#
_entry.id   AF-A0A2V2GS54-F1
#
_cell.length_a   1.000
_cell.length_b   1.000
_cell.length_c   1.000
_cell.angle_alpha   90.00
_cell.angle_beta   90.00
_cell.angle_gamma   90.00
#
_symmetry.space_group_name_H-M   'P 1'
#
loop_
_entity.id
_entity.type
_entity.pdbx_description
1 polymer ?
#
loop_
_entity_poly.entity_id
_entity_poly.type
_entity_poly.pdbx_seq_one_letter_code
_entity_poly.pdbx_strand_id
1 'polypeptide(L)'
;MYMHKAEMMENDLRYLRARYNALQREKETLFSALDDLLDAATLLPMCETEYAEGKSAFAPYDGVYGILKEVRAYFENYGAKLRLPHFLYEKLENRGE
;
A
#
# COMPACT_ATOMS: atom_id res chain seq x y z
N MET A 1 19.50 -25.99 32.97
CA MET A 1 18.20 -25.44 32.53
C MET A 1 18.22 -23.93 32.26
N TYR A 2 18.94 -23.12 33.05
CA TYR A 2 19.04 -21.66 32.82
C TYR A 2 19.88 -21.26 31.58
N MET A 3 20.98 -21.97 31.28
CA MET A 3 21.81 -21.72 30.08
C MET A 3 21.03 -21.90 28.77
N HIS A 4 20.17 -22.92 28.70
CA HIS A 4 19.39 -23.22 27.51
C HIS A 4 18.37 -22.12 27.17
N LYS A 5 17.77 -21.47 28.19
CA LYS A 5 16.86 -20.34 27.98
C LYS A 5 17.60 -19.09 27.49
N ALA A 6 18.82 -18.86 27.97
CA ALA A 6 19.65 -17.74 27.52
C ALA A 6 20.06 -17.89 26.04
N GLU A 7 20.48 -19.10 25.64
CA GLU A 7 20.83 -19.40 24.24
C GLU A 7 19.62 -19.29 23.28
N MET A 8 18.44 -19.77 23.70
CA MET A 8 17.21 -19.59 22.91
C MET A 8 16.85 -18.10 22.76
N MET A 9 16.94 -17.33 23.84
CA MET A 9 16.67 -15.89 23.82
C MET A 9 17.62 -15.15 22.86
N GLU A 10 18.91 -15.47 22.85
CA GLU A 10 19.86 -14.87 21.91
C GLU A 10 19.54 -15.18 20.46
N ASN A 11 19.12 -16.43 20.17
CA ASN A 11 18.69 -16.83 18.85
C ASN A 11 17.43 -16.07 18.40
N ASP A 12 16.43 -15.93 19.28
CA ASP A 12 15.21 -15.18 19.02
C ASP A 12 15.51 -13.70 18.77
N LEU A 13 16.36 -13.08 19.60
CA LEU A 13 16.77 -11.69 19.43
C LEU A 13 17.52 -11.47 18.12
N ARG A 14 18.39 -12.41 17.72
CA ARG A 14 19.09 -12.34 16.44
C ARG A 14 18.13 -12.44 15.26
N TYR A 15 17.14 -13.34 15.34
CA TYR A 15 16.10 -13.46 14.32
C TYR A 15 15.27 -12.17 14.21
N LEU A 16 14.78 -11.64 15.33
CA LEU A 16 14.02 -10.40 15.37
C LEU A 16 14.82 -9.22 14.84
N ARG A 17 16.11 -9.12 15.19
CA ARG A 17 17.00 -8.07 14.66
C ARG A 17 17.15 -8.16 13.15
N ALA A 18 17.32 -9.36 12.61
CA ALA A 18 17.41 -9.56 11.16
C ALA A 18 16.12 -9.13 10.45
N ARG A 19 14.96 -9.49 11.00
CA ARG A 19 13.65 -9.09 10.47
C ARG A 19 13.43 -7.57 10.56
N TYR A 20 13.75 -6.97 11.70
CA TYR A 20 13.63 -5.52 11.88
C TYR A 20 14.53 -4.75 10.91
N ASN A 21 15.78 -5.18 10.73
CA ASN A 21 16.69 -4.54 9.78
C ASN A 21 16.20 -4.69 8.33
N ALA A 22 15.57 -5.81 7.97
CA ALA A 22 14.96 -5.96 6.66
C ALA A 22 13.79 -4.98 6.49
N LEU A 23 12.89 -4.87 7.47
CA LEU A 23 11.79 -3.92 7.45
C LEU A 23 12.27 -2.47 7.34
N GLN A 24 13.35 -2.08 8.03
CA GLN A 24 13.91 -0.73 7.93
C GLN A 24 14.41 -0.41 6.52
N ARG A 25 14.98 -1.39 5.80
CA ARG A 25 15.43 -1.19 4.42
C ARG A 25 14.26 -1.03 3.45
N GLU A 26 13.20 -1.80 3.63
CA GLU A 26 12.03 -1.73 2.76
C GLU A 26 11.08 -0.58 3.10
N LYS A 27 11.27 0.08 4.25
CA LYS A 27 10.37 1.12 4.76
C LYS A 27 10.21 2.27 3.77
N GLU A 28 11.31 2.81 3.26
CA GLU A 28 11.29 3.94 2.31
C GLU A 28 10.70 3.52 0.98
N THR A 29 11.05 2.33 0.49
CA THR A 29 10.47 1.73 -0.73
C THR A 29 8.95 1.59 -0.62
N LEU A 30 8.45 1.08 0.51
CA LEU A 30 7.02 0.92 0.75
C LEU A 30 6.30 2.27 0.73
N PHE A 31 6.84 3.28 1.42
CA PHE A 31 6.21 4.61 1.43
C PHE A 31 6.25 5.27 0.05
N SER A 32 7.37 5.19 -0.67
CA SER A 32 7.45 5.70 -2.05
C SER A 32 6.40 5.04 -2.95
N ALA A 33 6.22 3.72 -2.86
CA ALA A 33 5.22 3.00 -3.65
C ALA A 33 3.78 3.39 -3.28
N LEU A 34 3.52 3.66 -2.00
CA LEU A 34 2.21 4.16 -1.55
C LEU A 34 1.95 5.59 -2.04
N ASP A 35 2.96 6.45 -2.03
CA ASP A 35 2.85 7.82 -2.55
C ASP A 35 2.57 7.80 -4.06
N ASP A 36 3.34 7.02 -4.83
CA ASP A 36 3.12 6.84 -6.29
C ASP A 36 1.71 6.32 -6.60
N LEU A 37 1.23 5.36 -5.80
CA LEU A 37 -0.11 4.80 -5.93
C LEU A 37 -1.20 5.85 -5.69
N LEU A 38 -1.05 6.67 -4.67
CA LEU A 38 -1.99 7.74 -4.32
C LEU A 38 -1.98 8.86 -5.36
N ASP A 39 -0.80 9.24 -5.83
CA ASP A 39 -0.62 10.25 -6.88
C ASP A 39 -1.29 9.79 -8.18
N ALA A 40 -0.99 8.58 -8.63
CA ALA A 40 -1.60 8.04 -9.84
C ALA A 40 -3.14 7.92 -9.70
N ALA A 41 -3.64 7.41 -8.57
CA ALA A 41 -5.08 7.29 -8.33
C ALA A 41 -5.80 8.65 -8.26
N THR A 42 -5.08 9.70 -7.85
CA THR A 42 -5.62 11.07 -7.74
C THR A 42 -5.55 11.83 -9.06
N LEU A 43 -4.44 11.71 -9.78
CA LEU A 43 -4.20 12.43 -11.04
C LEU A 43 -5.00 11.84 -12.20
N LEU A 44 -5.14 10.52 -12.26
CA LEU A 44 -5.83 9.85 -13.35
C LEU A 44 -7.24 10.43 -13.64
N PRO A 45 -8.16 10.58 -12.66
CA PRO A 45 -9.47 11.16 -12.93
C PRO A 45 -9.41 12.64 -13.32
N MET A 46 -8.42 13.40 -12.82
CA MET A 46 -8.21 14.79 -13.24
C MET A 46 -7.79 14.85 -14.70
N CYS A 47 -6.84 14.01 -15.12
CA CYS A 47 -6.38 13.91 -16.50
C CYS A 47 -7.50 13.44 -17.44
N GLU A 48 -8.30 12.44 -17.05
CA GLU A 48 -9.46 12.00 -17.83
C GLU A 48 -10.50 13.12 -18.04
N THR A 49 -10.61 14.03 -17.07
CA THR A 49 -11.55 15.17 -17.11
C THR A 49 -11.00 16.31 -17.97
N GLU A 50 -9.75 16.70 -17.74
CA GLU A 50 -9.07 17.80 -18.45
C GLU A 50 -8.85 17.47 -19.94
N TYR A 51 -8.50 16.22 -20.23
CA TYR A 51 -8.14 15.76 -21.57
C TYR A 51 -9.19 14.79 -22.14
N ALA A 52 -10.47 15.17 -22.08
CA ALA A 52 -11.59 14.32 -22.50
C ALA A 52 -11.42 13.68 -23.90
N GLU A 53 -10.84 14.39 -24.87
CA GLU A 53 -10.57 13.89 -26.23
C GLU A 53 -9.46 12.81 -26.27
N GLY A 54 -8.56 12.81 -25.28
CA GLY A 54 -7.45 11.87 -25.12
C GLY A 54 -7.70 10.78 -24.06
N LYS A 55 -8.91 10.67 -23.51
CA LYS A 55 -9.23 9.80 -22.37
C LYS A 55 -8.78 8.35 -22.57
N SER A 56 -8.88 7.82 -23.78
CA SER A 56 -8.49 6.44 -24.10
C SER A 56 -7.01 6.15 -23.85
N ALA A 57 -6.14 7.17 -23.90
CA ALA A 57 -4.72 7.04 -23.58
C ALA A 57 -4.47 6.73 -22.09
N PHE A 58 -5.44 7.04 -21.22
CA PHE A 58 -5.34 6.84 -19.78
C PHE A 58 -5.89 5.48 -19.32
N ALA A 59 -6.68 4.79 -20.15
CA ALA A 59 -7.27 3.50 -19.84
C ALA A 59 -6.27 2.41 -19.37
N PRO A 60 -5.02 2.32 -19.88
CA PRO A 60 -4.05 1.35 -19.39
C PRO A 60 -3.69 1.50 -17.90
N TYR A 61 -3.91 2.68 -17.31
CA TYR A 61 -3.55 2.97 -15.92
C TYR A 61 -4.68 2.68 -14.92
N ASP A 62 -5.86 2.25 -15.38
CA ASP A 62 -7.00 1.92 -14.52
C ASP A 62 -6.72 0.82 -13.47
N GLY A 63 -5.69 -0.01 -13.71
CA GLY A 63 -5.22 -1.00 -12.74
C GLY A 63 -4.81 -0.40 -11.39
N VAL A 64 -4.48 0.90 -11.35
CA VAL A 64 -4.13 1.64 -10.12
C VAL A 64 -5.23 1.53 -9.04
N TYR A 65 -6.50 1.55 -9.44
CA TYR A 65 -7.61 1.48 -8.48
C TYR A 65 -7.75 0.07 -7.88
N GLY A 66 -7.40 -0.97 -8.65
CA GLY A 66 -7.35 -2.34 -8.14
C GLY A 66 -6.27 -2.49 -7.07
N ILE A 67 -5.07 -1.99 -7.34
CA ILE A 67 -3.96 -1.97 -6.38
C ILE A 67 -4.36 -1.19 -5.11
N LEU A 68 -4.98 -0.01 -5.27
CA LEU A 68 -5.43 0.79 -4.14
C LEU A 68 -6.49 0.07 -3.28
N LYS A 69 -7.41 -0.67 -3.91
CA LYS A 69 -8.42 -1.49 -3.22
C LYS A 69 -7.75 -2.59 -2.38
N GLU A 70 -6.78 -3.30 -2.95
CA GLU A 70 -6.04 -4.35 -2.24
C GLU A 70 -5.25 -3.77 -1.06
N VAL A 71 -4.50 -2.69 -1.28
CA VAL A 71 -3.73 -2.02 -0.22
C VAL A 71 -4.65 -1.59 0.92
N ARG A 72 -5.79 -0.97 0.61
CA ARG A 72 -6.79 -0.59 1.61
C ARG A 72 -7.27 -1.80 2.42
N ALA A 73 -7.62 -2.90 1.76
CA ALA A 73 -8.06 -4.13 2.42
C ALA A 73 -6.97 -4.70 3.33
N TYR A 74 -5.70 -4.67 2.92
CA TYR A 74 -4.58 -5.07 3.76
C TYR A 74 -4.49 -4.24 5.03
N PHE A 75 -4.53 -2.90 4.93
CA PHE A 75 -4.48 -2.03 6.12
C PHE A 75 -5.67 -2.30 7.05
N GLU A 76 -6.88 -2.43 6.51
CA GLU A 76 -8.10 -2.72 7.28
C GLU A 76 -8.00 -4.06 8.04
N ASN A 77 -7.46 -5.11 7.40
CA ASN A 77 -7.25 -6.43 8.02
C ASN A 77 -6.29 -6.38 9.22
N TYR A 78 -5.34 -5.44 9.23
CA TYR A 78 -4.41 -5.24 10.35
C TYR A 78 -4.90 -4.19 11.37
N GLY A 79 -6.17 -3.78 11.30
CA GLY A 79 -6.76 -2.81 12.22
C GLY A 79 -6.32 -1.37 11.99
N ALA A 80 -5.63 -1.09 10.88
CA ALA A 80 -5.26 0.25 10.47
C ALA A 80 -6.33 0.83 9.54
N LYS A 81 -6.92 1.98 9.89
CA LYS A 81 -7.84 2.69 9.00
C LYS A 81 -7.07 3.62 8.07
N LEU A 82 -6.97 3.26 6.79
CA LEU A 82 -6.47 4.15 5.76
C LEU A 82 -7.51 5.26 5.49
N ARG A 83 -7.13 6.53 5.65
CA ARG A 83 -7.98 7.67 5.32
C ARG A 83 -7.65 8.13 3.91
N LEU A 84 -8.58 7.94 2.98
CA LEU A 84 -8.46 8.39 1.60
C LEU A 84 -9.28 9.68 1.38
N PRO A 85 -8.94 10.51 0.37
CA PRO A 85 -9.84 11.55 -0.13
C PRO A 85 -11.23 10.99 -0.50
N HIS A 86 -12.29 11.79 -0.29
CA HIS A 86 -13.68 11.33 -0.44
C HIS A 86 -14.00 10.75 -1.83
N PHE A 87 -13.52 11.40 -2.89
CA PHE A 87 -13.76 10.98 -4.28
C PHE A 87 -13.17 9.59 -4.61
N LEU A 88 -12.13 9.16 -3.90
CA LEU A 88 -11.57 7.82 -4.07
C LEU A 88 -12.48 6.74 -3.47
N TYR A 89 -13.18 7.03 -2.37
CA TYR A 89 -14.15 6.09 -1.82
C TYR A 89 -15.27 5.80 -2.82
N GLU A 90 -15.83 6.84 -3.44
CA GLU A 90 -16.88 6.69 -4.46
C GLU A 90 -16.40 5.86 -5.67
N LYS A 91 -15.18 6.11 -6.16
CA LYS A 91 -14.58 5.33 -7.27
C LYS A 91 -14.40 3.86 -6.91
N LEU A 92 -14.04 3.54 -5.65
CA LEU A 92 -13.79 2.18 -5.19
C LEU A 92 -15.08 1.40 -4.89
N GLU A 93 -16.13 2.06 -4.40
CA GLU A 93 -17.43 1.45 -4.11
C GLU A 93 -18.24 1.15 -5.38
N ASN A 94 -18.10 1.98 -6.42
CA ASN A 94 -18.82 1.81 -7.69
C ASN A 94 -18.20 0.76 -8.64
N ARG A 95 -17.06 0.14 -8.29
CA ARG A 95 -16.43 -0.97 -9.04
C ARG A 95 -16.56 -2.32 -8.31
N GLY A 96 -17.64 -2.50 -7.55
CA GLY A 96 -18.01 -3.79 -6.95
C GLY A 96 -18.60 -4.74 -7.99
N GLU A 97 -17.77 -5.66 -8.48
CA GLU A 97 -18.20 -7.04 -8.76
C GLU A 97 -18.37 -7.80 -7.43
#